data_AF-A0A512UHU9-F1
#
_entry.id   AF-A0A512UHU9-F1
#
_cell.length_a   1.000
_cell.length_b   1.000
_cell.length_c   1.000
_cell.angle_alpha   90.00
_cell.angle_beta   90.00
_cell.angle_gamma   90.00
#
_symmetry.space_group_name_H-M   'P 1'
#
loop_
_entity.id
_entity.type
_entity.pdbx_description
1 polymer ?
#
loop_
_entity_poly.entity_id
_entity_poly.type
_entity_poly.pdbx_seq_one_letter_code
_entity_poly.pdbx_strand_id
1 'polypeptide(L)'
;MQPYSRSGGTRRCFYEFQTLVECYTAADTANKKQCTPFFDDYSECLHGTKEREKARLMLQQLKANEASGEGVKSSDLYKSSGSVYEKLDLVK
;
A
#
# COMPACT_ATOMS: atom_id res chain seq x y z
N MET A 1 2.40 -17.97 -13.77
CA MET A 1 2.71 -17.53 -12.39
C MET A 1 2.41 -18.67 -11.44
N GLN A 2 3.30 -18.98 -10.49
CA GLN A 2 3.06 -20.01 -9.47
C GLN A 2 2.25 -19.39 -8.32
N PRO A 3 1.03 -19.89 -8.02
CA PRO A 3 0.16 -19.33 -6.99
C PRO A 3 0.70 -19.53 -5.56
N TYR A 4 1.54 -20.57 -5.39
CA TYR A 4 2.10 -20.95 -4.11
C TYR A 4 3.53 -20.40 -3.90
N SER A 5 3.80 -20.05 -2.65
CA SER A 5 5.13 -19.78 -2.11
C SER A 5 5.92 -21.09 -1.95
N ARG A 6 7.24 -20.99 -1.78
CA ARG A 6 8.10 -22.13 -1.41
C ARG A 6 7.71 -22.76 -0.07
N SER A 7 6.99 -22.03 0.78
CA SER A 7 6.45 -22.50 2.06
C SER A 7 5.05 -23.13 1.96
N GLY A 8 4.49 -23.28 0.75
CA GLY A 8 3.16 -23.84 0.53
C GLY A 8 1.99 -22.87 0.75
N GLY A 9 2.23 -21.70 1.35
CA GLY A 9 1.22 -20.64 1.48
C GLY A 9 0.99 -19.84 0.19
N THR A 10 -0.03 -19.00 0.17
CA THR A 10 -0.25 -18.03 -0.92
C THR A 10 0.87 -17.00 -0.96
N ARG A 11 1.20 -16.50 -2.16
CA ARG A 11 2.12 -15.35 -2.29
C ARG A 11 1.44 -14.07 -1.83
N ARG A 12 2.25 -13.06 -1.47
CA ARG A 12 1.79 -11.75 -0.95
C ARG A 12 0.64 -11.14 -1.77
N CYS A 13 0.80 -11.07 -3.09
CA CYS A 13 -0.17 -10.43 -4.00
C CYS A 13 -1.11 -11.43 -4.70
N PHE A 14 -1.36 -12.57 -4.07
CA PHE A 14 -2.17 -13.63 -4.67
C PHE A 14 -3.65 -13.24 -4.76
N TYR A 15 -4.17 -12.50 -3.78
CA TYR A 15 -5.59 -12.15 -3.74
C TYR A 15 -5.96 -11.08 -4.77
N GLU A 16 -5.09 -10.09 -4.98
CA GLU A 16 -5.26 -9.09 -6.04
C GLU A 16 -5.22 -9.76 -7.42
N PHE A 17 -4.34 -10.75 -7.59
CA PHE A 17 -4.30 -11.57 -8.80
C PHE A 17 -5.59 -12.38 -8.96
N GLN A 18 -6.12 -12.97 -7.89
CA GLN A 18 -7.37 -13.72 -7.92
C GLN A 18 -8.53 -12.83 -8.39
N THR A 19 -8.66 -11.63 -7.83
CA THR A 19 -9.71 -10.66 -8.24
C THR A 19 -9.55 -10.22 -9.69
N LEU A 20 -8.32 -10.02 -10.17
CA LEU A 20 -8.07 -9.73 -11.59
C LEU A 20 -8.52 -10.88 -12.49
N VAL A 21 -8.22 -12.13 -12.10
CA VAL A 21 -8.64 -13.32 -12.84
C VAL A 21 -10.15 -13.50 -12.81
N GLU A 22 -10.80 -13.26 -11.67
CA GLU A 22 -12.25 -13.26 -11.53
C GLU A 22 -12.88 -12.29 -12.53
N CYS A 23 -12.41 -11.04 -12.61
CA CYS A 23 -12.89 -10.09 -13.61
C CYS A 23 -12.62 -10.58 -15.04
N TYR A 24 -11.42 -11.05 -15.36
CA TYR A 24 -11.10 -11.55 -16.71
C TYR A 24 -11.92 -12.77 -17.15
N THR A 25 -12.46 -13.54 -16.22
CA THR A 25 -13.20 -14.78 -16.49
C THR A 25 -14.69 -14.67 -16.25
N ALA A 26 -15.16 -13.52 -15.77
CA ALA A 26 -16.58 -13.27 -15.56
C ALA A 26 -17.33 -13.23 -16.89
N ALA A 27 -18.54 -13.81 -16.90
CA ALA A 27 -19.35 -13.96 -18.11
C ALA A 27 -19.81 -12.62 -18.72
N ASP A 28 -19.91 -11.58 -17.90
CA ASP A 28 -20.30 -10.21 -18.25
C ASP A 28 -19.14 -9.36 -18.78
N THR A 29 -17.90 -9.84 -18.68
CA THR A 29 -16.72 -9.10 -19.12
C THR A 29 -16.55 -9.20 -20.62
N ALA A 30 -17.10 -8.22 -21.33
CA ALA A 30 -17.01 -8.13 -22.80
C ALA A 30 -15.61 -7.70 -23.27
N ASN A 31 -14.84 -6.98 -22.44
CA ASN A 31 -13.50 -6.52 -22.78
C ASN A 31 -12.60 -6.43 -21.54
N LYS A 32 -11.37 -6.97 -21.63
CA LYS A 32 -10.37 -6.93 -20.56
C LYS A 32 -10.04 -5.52 -20.06
N LYS A 33 -10.23 -4.48 -20.87
CA LYS A 33 -10.07 -3.07 -20.44
C LYS A 33 -11.00 -2.70 -19.28
N GLN A 34 -12.14 -3.37 -19.12
CA GLN A 34 -13.05 -3.17 -17.99
C GLN A 34 -12.41 -3.55 -16.65
N CYS A 35 -11.43 -4.46 -16.66
CA CYS A 35 -10.71 -4.94 -15.48
C CYS A 35 -9.43 -4.15 -15.18
N THR A 36 -9.22 -2.99 -15.83
CA THR A 36 -8.05 -2.13 -15.58
C THR A 36 -7.88 -1.78 -14.10
N PRO A 37 -8.95 -1.46 -13.32
CA PRO A 37 -8.78 -1.18 -11.89
C PRO A 37 -8.14 -2.35 -11.11
N PHE A 38 -8.58 -3.59 -11.35
CA PHE A 38 -8.01 -4.78 -10.71
C PHE A 38 -6.57 -5.05 -11.16
N PHE A 39 -6.27 -4.74 -12.42
CA PHE A 39 -4.90 -4.84 -12.93
C PHE A 39 -3.98 -3.82 -12.26
N ASP A 40 -4.47 -2.58 -12.09
CA ASP A 40 -3.71 -1.52 -11.43
C ASP A 40 -3.43 -1.86 -9.96
N ASP A 41 -4.39 -2.46 -9.25
CA ASP A 41 -4.21 -2.92 -7.87
C ASP A 41 -3.20 -4.08 -7.78
N TYR A 42 -3.29 -5.06 -8.68
CA TYR A 42 -2.30 -6.14 -8.75
C TYR A 42 -0.90 -5.62 -9.06
N SER A 43 -0.78 -4.67 -10.00
CA SER A 43 0.47 -4.03 -10.36
C SER A 43 1.03 -3.18 -9.21
N GLU A 44 0.17 -2.49 -8.47
CA GLU A 44 0.53 -1.75 -7.27
C GLU A 44 1.07 -2.69 -6.20
N CYS A 45 0.39 -3.79 -5.87
CA CYS A 45 0.87 -4.73 -4.86
C CYS A 45 2.26 -5.31 -5.20
N LEU A 46 2.52 -5.59 -6.48
CA LEU A 46 3.81 -6.11 -6.93
C LEU A 46 4.94 -5.10 -6.76
N HIS A 47 4.69 -3.83 -7.09
CA HIS A 47 5.76 -2.83 -7.24
C HIS A 47 5.78 -1.76 -6.14
N GLY A 48 4.67 -1.52 -5.45
CA GLY A 48 4.50 -0.52 -4.39
C GLY A 48 4.79 0.91 -4.84
N THR A 49 4.55 1.25 -6.10
CA THR A 49 4.95 2.56 -6.66
C THR A 49 4.18 3.70 -6.01
N LYS A 50 2.85 3.58 -5.92
CA LYS A 50 1.97 4.59 -5.31
C LYS A 50 2.28 4.74 -3.82
N GLU A 51 2.46 3.63 -3.10
CA GLU A 51 2.77 3.67 -1.67
C GLU A 51 4.14 4.31 -1.39
N ARG A 52 5.17 4.00 -2.18
CA ARG A 52 6.50 4.65 -2.06
C ARG A 52 6.42 6.15 -2.29
N GLU A 53 5.68 6.59 -3.31
CA GLU A 53 5.51 8.02 -3.58
C GLU A 53 4.72 8.71 -2.47
N LYS A 54 3.67 8.09 -1.96
CA LYS A 54 2.92 8.59 -0.81
C LYS A 54 3.82 8.75 0.42
N ALA A 55 4.60 7.73 0.76
CA ALA A 55 5.56 7.79 1.86
C ALA A 55 6.61 8.90 1.64
N ARG A 56 7.11 9.07 0.41
CA ARG A 56 8.05 10.15 0.06
C ARG A 56 7.44 11.52 0.28
N LEU A 57 6.21 11.75 -0.19
CA LEU A 57 5.49 13.02 -0.02
C LEU A 57 5.20 13.30 1.45
N MET A 58 4.78 12.29 2.22
CA MET A 58 4.57 12.42 3.66
C MET A 58 5.86 12.82 4.38
N LEU A 59 6.99 12.17 4.07
CA LEU A 59 8.29 12.52 4.65
C LEU A 59 8.75 13.94 4.28
N GLN A 60 8.47 14.38 3.04
CA GLN A 60 8.77 15.75 2.62
C GLN A 60 7.95 16.77 3.42
N GLN A 61 6.65 16.49 3.63
CA GLN A 61 5.80 17.36 4.43
C GLN A 61 6.26 17.41 5.89
N LEU A 62 6.63 16.28 6.49
CA LEU A 62 7.14 16.25 7.87
C LEU A 62 8.41 17.09 8.02
N LYS A 63 9.33 17.04 7.06
CA LYS A 63 10.54 17.89 7.06
C LYS A 63 10.22 19.38 6.91
N ALA A 64 9.23 19.72 6.07
CA ALA A 64 8.78 21.10 5.93
C ALA A 64 8.18 21.64 7.23
N ASN A 65 7.35 20.82 7.91
CA ASN A 65 6.75 21.14 9.20
C ASN A 65 7.79 21.29 10.33
N GLU A 66 8.87 20.51 10.29
CA GLU A 66 9.99 20.68 11.21
C GLU A 66 10.69 22.02 11.04
N ALA A 67 10.90 22.46 9.79
CA ALA A 67 11.55 23.72 9.49
C ALA A 67 10.66 24.94 9.78
N SER A 68 9.35 24.87 9.49
CA SER A 68 8.40 25.96 9.77
C SER A 68 8.01 26.05 11.23
N GLY A 69 8.11 24.94 11.97
CA GLY A 69 7.62 24.83 13.33
C GLY A 69 6.11 24.57 13.43
N GLU A 70 5.39 24.58 12.30
CA GLU A 70 3.93 24.43 12.20
C GLU A 70 3.53 23.05 11.65
N GLY A 71 2.44 22.48 12.18
CA GLY A 71 1.93 21.16 11.76
C GLY A 71 2.55 19.97 12.49
N VAL A 72 2.19 18.76 12.04
CA VAL A 72 2.67 17.49 12.65
C VAL A 72 4.13 17.26 12.28
N LYS A 73 4.98 17.02 13.28
CA LYS A 73 6.43 16.77 13.10
C LYS A 73 6.74 15.28 13.20
N SER A 74 7.88 14.85 12.67
CA SER A 74 8.26 13.43 12.76
C SER A 74 8.43 12.98 14.21
N SER A 75 8.92 13.86 15.09
CA SER A 75 9.04 13.62 16.53
C SER A 75 7.71 13.44 17.26
N ASP A 76 6.60 13.91 16.68
CA ASP A 76 5.27 13.67 17.23
C ASP A 76 4.73 12.28 16.89
N LEU A 77 5.28 11.66 15.83
CA LEU A 77 4.87 10.35 15.34
C LEU A 77 5.81 9.22 15.81
N TYR A 78 7.10 9.50 15.94
CA TYR A 78 8.14 8.52 16.28
C TYR A 78 8.99 9.00 17.46
N LYS A 79 9.22 8.15 18.46
CA LYS A 79 10.31 8.33 19.44
C LYS A 79 11.65 7.93 18.80
N SER A 80 12.78 8.40 19.34
CA SER A 80 14.12 8.05 18.84
C SER A 80 14.45 6.54 18.92
N SER A 81 13.65 5.77 19.67
CA SER A 81 13.71 4.31 19.78
C SER A 81 13.04 3.56 18.62
N GLY A 82 12.41 4.25 17.66
CA GLY A 82 11.74 3.63 16.52
C GLY A 82 10.39 2.97 16.83
N SER A 83 9.91 3.06 18.08
CA SER A 83 8.57 2.64 18.46
C SER A 83 7.57 3.75 18.12
N VAL A 84 6.63 3.44 17.24
CA VAL A 84 5.35 4.16 17.14
C VAL A 84 4.61 3.96 18.47
N TYR A 85 3.59 4.75 18.75
CA TYR A 85 2.66 4.63 19.89
C TYR A 85 3.03 5.48 21.10
N GLU A 86 2.31 6.60 21.20
CA GLU A 86 1.72 7.10 22.46
C GLU A 86 0.80 8.30 22.21
N LYS A 87 0.99 9.07 21.12
CA LYS A 87 0.18 10.27 20.82
C LYS A 87 -0.96 10.11 19.82
N LEU A 88 -1.04 8.95 19.16
CA LEU A 88 -2.20 8.60 18.35
C LEU A 88 -3.01 7.63 19.23
N ASP A 89 -4.25 7.99 19.59
CA ASP A 89 -5.22 7.16 20.34
C ASP A 89 -5.62 5.88 19.56
N LEU A 90 -4.66 5.16 18.99
CA LEU A 90 -4.83 3.98 18.14
C LEU A 90 -4.76 2.68 18.94
N VAL A 91 -4.41 2.74 20.22
CA VAL A 91 -4.57 1.64 21.17
C VAL A 91 -5.29 2.20 22.38
N LYS A 92 -6.49 1.69 22.62
CA LYS A 92 -7.32 2.00 23.79
C LYS A 92 -6.97 1.08 24.94
#